data_AF-A0A1G9LRB5-F1
#
_entry.id   AF-A0A1G9LRB5-F1
#
_cell.length_a   1.000
_cell.length_b   1.000
_cell.length_c   1.000
_cell.angle_alpha   90.00
_cell.angle_beta   90.00
_cell.angle_gamma   90.00
#
_symmetry.space_group_name_H-M   'P 1'
#
loop_
_entity.id
_entity.type
_entity.pdbx_description
1 polymer ?
#
loop_
_entity_poly.entity_id
_entity_poly.type
_entity_poly.pdbx_seq_one_letter_code
_entity_poly.pdbx_strand_id
1 'polypeptide(L)' 'MSDDPVQSTPWWLELGAQACDFCQRTFHYEAIYHCVHCDRPICPFCMMEIRESREVTCSECHEEDT' A
#
# COMPACT_ATOMS: atom_id res chain seq x y z
N MET A 1 -33.90 -12.57 -26.64
CA MET A 1 -33.23 -11.81 -25.58
C MET A 1 -32.50 -12.85 -24.77
N SER A 2 -31.19 -13.00 -24.99
CA SER A 2 -30.38 -13.95 -24.24
C SER A 2 -29.84 -13.21 -23.03
N ASP A 3 -30.28 -13.61 -21.84
CA ASP A 3 -29.73 -13.19 -20.55
C ASP A 3 -28.40 -13.93 -20.33
N ASP A 4 -27.30 -13.32 -20.77
CA ASP A 4 -25.97 -13.71 -20.29
C ASP A 4 -25.82 -13.23 -18.84
N PRO A 5 -25.44 -14.11 -17.88
CA PRO A 5 -25.19 -13.66 -16.52
C PRO A 5 -23.99 -12.72 -16.52
N VAL A 6 -24.21 -11.49 -16.06
CA VAL A 6 -23.13 -10.53 -15.75
C VAL A 6 -22.15 -11.26 -14.83
N GLN A 7 -20.96 -11.58 -15.34
CA GLN A 7 -19.88 -12.13 -14.52
C GLN A 7 -19.51 -11.07 -13.49
N SER A 8 -20.05 -11.20 -12.27
CA SER A 8 -19.66 -10.39 -11.13
C SER A 8 -18.19 -10.67 -10.84
N THR A 9 -17.35 -9.64 -10.91
CA THR A 9 -15.94 -9.72 -10.53
C THR A 9 -15.85 -10.34 -9.12
N PRO A 10 -15.04 -11.39 -8.91
CA PRO A 10 -14.84 -11.93 -7.57
C PRO A 10 -14.36 -10.86 -6.59
N TRP A 11 -14.80 -10.89 -5.34
CA TRP A 11 -14.47 -9.87 -4.33
C TRP A 11 -12.97 -9.69 -4.08
N TRP A 12 -12.15 -10.72 -4.32
CA TRP A 12 -10.69 -10.64 -4.23
C TRP A 12 -10.03 -9.94 -5.44
N LEU A 13 -10.81 -9.71 -6.51
CA LEU A 13 -10.48 -8.88 -7.68
C LEU A 13 -11.24 -7.54 -7.66
N GLU A 14 -12.16 -7.35 -6.72
CA GLU A 14 -12.75 -6.03 -6.48
C GLU A 14 -11.64 -5.09 -5.96
N LEU A 15 -11.67 -3.84 -6.41
CA LEU A 15 -10.72 -2.82 -5.95
C LEU A 15 -10.90 -2.58 -4.44
N GLY A 16 -10.12 -3.29 -3.63
CA GLY A 16 -9.73 -2.87 -2.29
C GLY A 16 -8.67 -1.77 -2.41
N ALA A 17 -9.05 -0.62 -2.96
CA ALA A 17 -8.17 0.51 -3.18
C ALA A 17 -7.70 1.11 -1.85
N GLN A 18 -6.67 0.54 -1.22
CA GLN A 18 -5.99 1.25 -0.14
C GLN A 18 -5.28 2.46 -0.73
N ALA A 19 -5.62 3.64 -0.21
CA ALA A 19 -4.88 4.87 -0.47
C ALA A 19 -3.64 4.87 0.43
N CYS A 20 -2.52 5.31 -0.10
CA CYS A 20 -1.33 5.53 0.72
C CYS A 20 -1.55 6.71 1.65
N ASP A 21 -1.36 6.55 2.96
CA ASP A 21 -1.53 7.65 3.92
C ASP A 21 -0.55 8.81 3.67
N PHE A 22 0.55 8.56 2.97
CA PHE A 22 1.63 9.53 2.74
C PHE A 22 1.49 10.27 1.40
N CYS A 23 1.25 9.57 0.29
CA CYS A 23 1.11 10.21 -1.03
C CYS A 23 -0.33 10.30 -1.54
N GLN A 24 -1.29 9.73 -0.82
CA GLN A 24 -2.73 9.74 -1.13
C GLN A 24 -3.09 9.10 -2.49
N ARG A 25 -2.14 8.41 -3.13
CA ARG A 25 -2.39 7.66 -4.36
C ARG A 25 -2.97 6.29 -4.00
N THR A 26 -3.99 5.88 -4.75
CA THR A 26 -4.47 4.51 -4.74
C THR A 26 -3.40 3.59 -5.33
N PHE A 27 -3.12 2.49 -4.65
CA PHE A 27 -2.23 1.45 -5.16
C PHE A 27 -2.89 0.09 -5.00
N HIS A 28 -2.55 -0.81 -5.91
CA HIS A 28 -2.91 -2.22 -5.82
C HIS A 28 -1.60 -3.00 -5.81
N TYR A 29 -1.34 -3.70 -4.71
CA TYR A 29 -0.12 -4.48 -4.55
C TYR A 29 -0.44 -5.75 -3.77
N GLU A 30 0.25 -6.84 -4.10
CA GLU A 30 0.05 -8.14 -3.45
C GLU A 30 0.49 -8.14 -1.97
N ALA A 31 1.37 -7.20 -1.59
CA ALA A 31 1.83 -6.99 -0.24
C ALA A 31 1.87 -5.49 0.12
N ILE A 32 1.40 -5.16 1.31
CA ILE A 32 1.42 -3.79 1.86
C ILE A 32 2.63 -3.67 2.77
N TYR A 33 3.41 -2.60 2.59
CA TYR A 33 4.49 -2.25 3.51
C TYR A 33 3.93 -1.48 4.70
N HIS A 34 4.50 -1.67 5.88
CA HIS A 34 4.15 -0.93 7.09
C HIS A 34 5.41 -0.26 7.64
N CYS A 35 5.26 0.96 8.16
CA CYS A 35 6.36 1.68 8.81
C CYS A 35 6.75 0.98 10.12
N VAL A 36 8.03 0.66 10.32
CA VAL A 36 8.49 0.05 11.57
C VAL A 36 8.28 0.94 12.81
N HIS A 37 8.16 2.26 12.63
CA HIS A 37 8.00 3.21 13.75
C HIS A 37 6.55 3.58 14.05
N CYS A 38 5.73 3.85 13.02
CA CYS A 38 4.36 4.33 13.21
C CYS A 38 3.27 3.34 12.75
N ASP A 39 3.66 2.18 12.22
CA ASP A 39 2.78 1.09 11.77
C ASP A 39 1.72 1.47 10.70
N ARG A 40 1.82 2.68 10.13
CA ARG A 40 0.94 3.12 9.04
C ARG A 40 1.29 2.39 7.73
N PRO A 41 0.28 2.08 6.89
CA PRO A 41 0.51 1.46 5.59
C PRO A 41 1.23 2.42 4.63
N ILE A 42 2.26 1.92 3.95
CA ILE A 42 3.09 2.66 2.99
C ILE A 42 2.99 1.98 1.63
N CYS A 43 2.83 2.75 0.56
CA CYS A 43 2.92 2.20 -0.79
C CYS A 43 4.39 1.89 -1.18
N PRO A 44 4.63 0.99 -2.15
CA PRO A 44 5.98 0.66 -2.61
C PRO A 44 6.80 1.86 -3.15
N PHE A 45 6.14 2.99 -3.43
CA PHE A 45 6.79 4.22 -3.89
C PHE A 45 7.14 5.19 -2.77
N CYS A 46 6.50 5.07 -1.60
CA CYS A 46 6.74 5.92 -0.45
C CYS A 46 7.57 5.23 0.64
N MET A 47 7.82 3.93 0.49
CA MET A 47 8.68 3.21 1.41
C MET A 47 10.13 3.66 1.27
N MET A 48 10.78 3.85 2.40
CA MET A 48 12.21 4.09 2.52
C MET A 48 12.84 2.90 3.25
N GLU A 49 14.03 2.48 2.83
CA GLU A 49 14.72 1.34 3.42
C GLU A 49 15.88 1.84 4.30
N ILE A 50 15.84 1.52 5.60
CA ILE A 50 16.96 1.78 6.51
C ILE A 50 18.04 0.75 6.18
N ARG A 51 19.12 1.18 5.50
CA ARG A 51 20.13 0.27 4.95
C ARG A 51 20.81 -0.64 5.97
N GLU A 52 20.94 -0.16 7.20
CA GLU A 52 21.66 -0.84 8.29
C GLU A 52 20.85 -2.01 8.87
N SER A 53 19.54 -1.82 9.05
CA SER A 53 18.62 -2.83 9.61
C SER A 53 17.80 -3.57 8.55
N ARG A 54 17.78 -3.08 7.29
CA ARG A 54 16.87 -3.49 6.21
C ARG A 54 15.39 -3.35 6.60
N GLU A 55 15.09 -2.42 7.49
CA GLU A 55 13.72 -2.11 7.89
C GLU A 55 13.09 -1.13 6.92
N VAL A 56 11.76 -1.18 6.86
CA VAL A 56 10.95 -0.27 6.06
C VAL A 56 10.41 0.84 6.94
N THR A 57 10.62 2.08 6.52
CA THR A 57 10.13 3.29 7.19
C THR A 57 9.39 4.21 6.20
N CYS A 58 8.52 5.08 6.71
CA CYS A 58 7.85 6.09 5.89
C CYS A 58 8.70 7.35 5.76
N SER A 59 8.37 8.23 4.81
CA SER A 59 9.10 9.49 4.60
C SER A 59 9.09 10.39 5.84
N GLU A 60 7.97 10.46 6.57
CA GLU A 60 7.86 11.29 7.78
C GLU A 60 8.82 10.81 8.88
N CYS A 61 8.81 9.52 9.23
CA CYS A 61 9.70 8.99 10.27
C CYS A 61 11.17 9.00 9.81
N HIS A 62 11.45 8.83 8.51
CA HIS A 62 12.82 8.93 7.99
C HIS A 62 13.39 10.35 8.13
N GLU A 63 12.58 11.39 7.95
CA GLU A 63 13.01 12.79 8.13
C GLU A 63 13.30 13.12 9.59
N GLU A 64 12.61 12.49 10.55
CA GLU A 64 12.82 12.68 12.00
C GLU A 64 14.13 12.05 12.52
N ASP A 65 14.63 11.00 11.86
CA ASP A 65 15.85 10.26 12.24
C ASP A 65 17.16 10.84 11.66
N THR A 66 17.10 11.87 10.79
CA THR A 66 18.27 12.49 10.12
C THR A 66 18.68 13.82 10.77
#